data_AF-A0AAE9QR74-F1
#
_entry.id   AF-A0AAE9QR74-F1
#
_cell.length_a   1.000
_cell.length_b   1.000
_cell.length_c   1.000
_cell.angle_alpha   90.00
_cell.angle_beta   90.00
_cell.angle_gamma   90.00
#
_symmetry.space_group_name_H-M   'P 1'
#
loop_
_entity.id
_entity.type
_entity.pdbx_description
1 polymer ?
#
loop_
_entity_poly.entity_id
_entity_poly.type
_entity_poly.pdbx_seq_one_letter_code
_entity_poly.pdbx_strand_id
1 'polypeptide(L)' 'MSRKIRRTFTDDFKQQIVDLHNAGRKRSEFISEYDLTLSTFDK' A
#
# COMPACT_ATOMS: atom_id res chain seq x y z
N MET A 1 1.84 25.71 3.40
CA MET A 1 1.59 24.27 3.10
C MET A 1 2.88 23.67 2.56
N SER A 2 3.56 22.84 3.34
CA SER A 2 4.75 22.11 2.88
C SER A 2 4.35 21.00 1.92
N ARG A 3 5.18 20.74 0.89
CA ARG A 3 4.94 19.65 -0.07
C ARG A 3 5.12 18.30 0.65
N LYS A 4 4.14 17.40 0.52
CA LYS A 4 4.26 16.02 1.01
C LYS A 4 5.37 15.31 0.23
N ILE A 5 6.27 14.62 0.93
CA ILE A 5 7.37 13.87 0.30
C ILE A 5 6.78 12.74 -0.55
N ARG A 6 7.28 12.57 -1.77
CA ARG A 6 6.86 11.47 -2.66
C ARG A 6 7.32 10.14 -2.07
N ARG A 7 6.38 9.22 -1.87
CA ARG A 7 6.68 7.84 -1.46
C ARG A 7 7.11 7.04 -2.67
N THR A 8 8.09 6.16 -2.47
CA THR A 8 8.51 5.16 -3.46
C THR A 8 8.40 3.79 -2.81
N PHE A 9 7.85 2.84 -3.55
CA PHE A 9 7.68 1.46 -3.10
C PHE A 9 8.57 0.59 -3.97
N THR A 10 9.36 -0.28 -3.33
CA THR A 10 10.14 -1.31 -4.02
C THR A 10 9.19 -2.36 -4.62
N ASP A 11 9.64 -3.06 -5.66
CA ASP A 11 8.83 -4.12 -6.26
C ASP A 11 8.58 -5.29 -5.31
N ASP A 12 9.53 -5.60 -4.42
CA ASP A 12 9.39 -6.59 -3.36
C ASP A 12 8.23 -6.25 -2.40
N PHE A 13 8.15 -4.99 -1.96
CA PHE A 13 7.05 -4.52 -1.11
C PHE A 13 5.70 -4.63 -1.82
N LYS A 14 5.64 -4.33 -3.12
CA LYS A 14 4.39 -4.49 -3.89
C LYS A 14 3.96 -5.95 -3.92
N GLN A 15 4.90 -6.88 -4.12
CA GLN A 15 4.58 -8.31 -4.14
C GLN A 15 4.09 -8.81 -2.79
N GLN A 16 4.73 -8.39 -1.70
CA GLN A 16 4.25 -8.72 -0.36
C GLN A 16 2.79 -8.31 -0.15
N ILE A 17 2.41 -7.09 -0.58
CA ILE A 17 1.04 -6.59 -0.45
C ILE A 17 0.06 -7.39 -1.34
N VAL A 18 0.48 -7.79 -2.55
CA VAL A 18 -0.32 -8.62 -3.45
C VAL A 18 -0.55 -10.01 -2.86
N ASP A 19 0.50 -10.64 -2.33
CA ASP A 19 0.41 -11.97 -1.71
C ASP A 19 -0.51 -11.94 -0.49
N LEU A 20 -0.41 -10.91 0.36
CA LEU A 20 -1.28 -10.73 1.51
C LEU A 20 -2.74 -10.48 1.10
N HIS A 21 -2.97 -9.71 0.02
CA HIS A 21 -4.31 -9.49 -0.52
C HIS A 21 -4.90 -10.79 -1.08
N ASN A 22 -4.10 -11.59 -1.80
CA ASN A 22 -4.51 -12.90 -2.31
C ASN A 22 -4.79 -13.90 -1.19
N ALA A 23 -4.09 -13.79 -0.06
CA ALA A 23 -4.35 -14.56 1.16
C ALA A 23 -5.65 -14.16 1.88
N GLY A 24 -6.38 -13.15 1.39
CA GLY A 24 -7.70 -12.76 1.91
C GLY A 24 -7.67 -11.61 2.92
N ARG A 25 -6.53 -10.94 3.13
CA ARG A 25 -6.50 -9.73 3.95
C ARG A 25 -7.21 -8.57 3.26
N LYS A 26 -7.87 -7.75 4.06
CA LYS A 26 -8.63 -6.59 3.57
C LYS A 26 -7.69 -5.42 3.28
N ARG A 27 -8.00 -4.69 2.21
CA ARG A 27 -7.30 -3.44 1.82
C ARG A 27 -7.20 -2.42 2.96
N SER A 28 -8.24 -2.34 3.79
CA SER A 28 -8.30 -1.45 4.96
C SER A 28 -7.20 -1.72 5.97
N GLU A 29 -6.79 -2.99 6.15
CA GLU A 29 -5.73 -3.37 7.09
C GLU A 29 -4.39 -2.79 6.62
N PHE A 30 -4.08 -2.91 5.33
CA PHE A 30 -2.85 -2.38 4.76
C PHE A 30 -2.78 -0.85 4.79
N ILE A 31 -3.93 -0.19 4.57
CA ILE A 31 -4.05 1.27 4.65
C ILE A 31 -3.69 1.76 6.06
N SER A 32 -4.19 1.09 7.10
CA SER A 32 -3.86 1.44 8.49
C SER A 32 -2.44 1.05 8.90
N GLU A 33 -1.96 -0.15 8.51
CA GLU A 33 -0.70 -0.72 8.99
C GLU A 33 0.52 -0.07 8.33
N TYR A 34 0.42 0.22 7.03
CA TYR A 34 1.52 0.76 6.23
C TYR A 34 1.30 2.23 5.83
N ASP A 35 0.31 2.90 6.44
CA ASP A 35 -0.12 4.27 6.11
C ASP A 35 -0.32 4.48 4.60
N LEU A 36 -0.86 3.47 3.91
CA LEU A 36 -1.09 3.53 2.47
C LEU A 36 -2.35 4.33 2.16
N THR A 37 -2.41 4.90 0.96
CA THR A 37 -3.62 5.53 0.45
C THR A 37 -4.45 4.53 -0.33
N LEU A 38 -5.78 4.66 -0.34
CA LEU A 38 -6.69 3.84 -1.17
C LEU A 38 -6.27 3.83 -2.64
N SER A 39 -5.82 4.98 -3.15
CA SER A 39 -5.29 5.14 -4.51
C SER A 39 -4.02 4.32 -4.80
N THR A 40 -3.33 3.82 -3.77
CA THR A 40 -2.19 2.91 -3.96
C THR A 40 -2.64 1.57 -4.55
N PHE A 41 -3.89 1.17 -4.31
CA PHE A 41 -4.48 -0.06 -4.84
C PHE A 41 -5.28 0.18 -6.14
N ASP A 42 -5.36 1.44 -6.58
CA ASP A 42 -6.19 1.87 -7.71
C ASP A 42 -5.28 2.14 -8.93
N LYS A 43 -4.73 1.07 -9.51
CA LYS A 43 -4.19 0.99 -10.88
C LYS A 43 -3.67 -0.40 -11.25
#